data_AF-A0A1I2J5L8-F1
#
_entry.id   AF-A0A1I2J5L8-F1
#
_cell.length_a   1.000
_cell.length_b   1.000
_cell.length_c   1.000
_cell.angle_alpha   90.00
_cell.angle_beta   90.00
_cell.angle_gamma   90.00
#
_symmetry.space_group_name_H-M   'P 1'
#
loop_
_entity.id
_entity.type
_entity.pdbx_description
1 polymer ?
#
loop_
_entity_poly.entity_id
_entity_poly.type
_entity_poly.pdbx_seq_one_letter_code
_entity_poly.pdbx_strand_id
1 'polypeptide(L)'
;MTSRIIRVTVGQLSLTLGMFWLVMSLTTPEPRHVSAGAAGVGGGLVLLLWRRIRLPVRPVLAGSVAIGLVGTVAGLIVRTVTVGGMFGWFEDRGWPFSWLGRGALADSVDEARRQALAGGWGVDLFRLAVDVVVWSYTGLVLICVFGLAVRARKARRAPERAE
;
A
#
# COMPACT_ATOMS: atom_id res chain seq x y z
N MET A 1 0.26 -25.00 16.96
CA MET A 1 1.15 -25.14 15.77
C MET A 1 0.64 -24.39 14.55
N THR A 2 -0.68 -24.39 14.28
CA THR A 2 -1.33 -23.83 13.08
C THR A 2 -1.00 -22.35 12.80
N SER A 3 -1.03 -21.48 13.82
CA SER A 3 -0.67 -20.04 13.67
C SER A 3 0.77 -19.80 13.22
N ARG A 4 1.69 -20.74 13.49
CA ARG A 4 3.09 -20.62 13.10
C ARG A 4 3.27 -20.94 11.62
N ILE A 5 2.64 -22.01 11.15
CA ILE A 5 2.69 -22.45 9.76
C ILE A 5 2.07 -21.38 8.87
N ILE A 6 0.85 -20.92 9.19
CA ILE A 6 0.16 -19.86 8.43
C ILE A 6 1.05 -18.63 8.27
N ARG A 7 1.69 -18.16 9.35
CA ARG A 7 2.54 -16.98 9.31
C ARG A 7 3.78 -17.16 8.45
N VAL A 8 4.42 -18.33 8.52
CA VAL A 8 5.60 -18.64 7.70
C VAL A 8 5.20 -18.72 6.24
N THR A 9 4.10 -19.41 5.93
CA THR A 9 3.58 -19.53 4.56
C THR A 9 3.20 -18.17 3.98
N VAL A 10 2.42 -17.37 4.72
CA VAL A 10 2.03 -16.02 4.29
C VAL A 10 3.27 -15.12 4.15
N GLY A 11 4.21 -15.18 5.11
CA GLY A 11 5.44 -14.42 5.05
C GLY A 11 6.30 -14.77 3.85
N GLN A 12 6.45 -16.05 3.55
CA GLN A 12 7.23 -16.54 2.42
C GLN A 12 6.56 -16.21 1.08
N LEU A 13 5.25 -16.44 0.95
CA LEU A 13 4.50 -16.04 -0.24
C LEU A 13 4.61 -14.54 -0.49
N SER A 14 4.42 -13.72 0.55
CA SER A 14 4.52 -12.26 0.42
C SER A 14 5.92 -11.80 0.04
N LEU A 15 6.95 -12.46 0.59
CA LEU A 15 8.35 -12.19 0.23
C LEU A 15 8.63 -12.56 -1.23
N THR A 16 8.21 -13.74 -1.68
CA THR A 16 8.43 -14.22 -3.05
C THR A 16 7.68 -13.36 -4.07
N LEU A 17 6.39 -13.12 -3.83
CA LEU A 17 5.56 -12.25 -4.69
C LEU A 17 6.07 -10.81 -4.70
N GLY A 18 6.40 -10.26 -3.52
CA GLY A 18 6.96 -8.92 -3.40
C GLY A 18 8.29 -8.79 -4.13
N MET A 19 9.19 -9.76 -3.99
CA MET A 19 10.50 -9.73 -4.65
C MET A 19 10.37 -9.92 -6.16
N PHE A 20 9.51 -10.83 -6.62
CA PHE A 20 9.17 -10.98 -8.03
C PHE A 20 8.63 -9.67 -8.60
N TRP A 21 7.70 -9.02 -7.91
CA TRP A 21 7.13 -7.75 -8.32
C TRP A 21 8.19 -6.64 -8.36
N LEU A 22 9.08 -6.57 -7.38
CA LEU A 22 10.15 -5.59 -7.31
C LEU A 22 11.13 -5.77 -8.48
N VAL A 23 11.51 -7.02 -8.81
CA VAL A 23 12.33 -7.34 -9.98
C VAL A 23 11.64 -6.93 -11.28
N MET A 24 10.35 -7.23 -11.43
CA MET A 24 9.57 -6.78 -12.59
C MET A 24 9.46 -5.25 -12.65
N SER A 25 9.43 -4.56 -11.51
CA SER A 25 9.38 -3.09 -11.45
C SER A 25 10.71 -2.44 -11.84
N LEU A 26 11.83 -3.17 -11.84
CA LEU A 26 13.11 -2.65 -12.32
C LEU A 26 13.14 -2.48 -13.84
N THR A 27 12.28 -3.21 -14.57
CA THR A 27 12.18 -3.08 -16.03
C THR A 27 11.28 -1.93 -16.47
N THR A 28 10.39 -1.47 -15.60
CA THR A 28 9.50 -0.32 -15.81
C THR A 28 9.53 0.56 -14.55
N PRO A 29 10.50 1.51 -14.44
CA PRO A 29 10.79 2.24 -13.22
C PRO A 29 9.74 3.31 -12.94
N GLU A 30 8.52 2.89 -12.63
CA GLU A 30 7.51 3.75 -12.05
C GLU A 30 7.56 3.62 -10.52
N PRO A 31 7.71 4.72 -9.77
CA PRO A 31 7.87 4.71 -8.31
C PRO A 31 6.79 3.92 -7.55
N ARG A 32 5.59 3.88 -8.13
CA ARG A 32 4.44 3.12 -7.63
C ARG A 32 4.69 1.60 -7.54
N HIS A 33 5.29 1.01 -8.56
CA HIS A 33 5.48 -0.44 -8.62
C HIS A 33 6.60 -0.88 -7.66
N VAL A 34 7.64 -0.04 -7.55
CA VAL A 34 8.71 -0.21 -6.56
C VAL A 34 8.16 -0.15 -5.13
N SER A 35 7.26 0.80 -4.83
CA SER A 35 6.66 0.96 -3.50
C SER A 35 5.82 -0.24 -3.08
N ALA A 36 4.99 -0.77 -3.99
CA ALA A 36 4.19 -1.96 -3.75
C ALA A 36 5.06 -3.22 -3.53
N GLY A 37 6.09 -3.41 -4.36
CA GLY A 37 7.05 -4.51 -4.21
C GLY A 37 7.80 -4.42 -2.88
N ALA A 38 8.28 -3.22 -2.50
CA ALA A 38 8.96 -2.99 -1.23
C ALA A 38 8.06 -3.26 -0.02
N ALA A 39 6.79 -2.86 -0.08
CA ALA A 39 5.81 -3.16 0.96
C ALA A 39 5.61 -4.67 1.13
N GLY A 40 5.47 -5.41 0.02
CA GLY A 40 5.34 -6.88 0.03
C GLY A 40 6.59 -7.57 0.61
N VAL A 41 7.78 -7.17 0.16
CA VAL A 41 9.06 -7.71 0.67
C VAL A 41 9.23 -7.41 2.16
N GLY A 42 9.05 -6.15 2.56
CA GLY A 42 9.19 -5.74 3.96
C GLY A 42 8.17 -6.44 4.85
N GLY A 43 6.92 -6.54 4.40
CA GLY A 43 5.85 -7.26 5.07
C GLY A 43 6.17 -8.73 5.29
N GLY A 44 6.59 -9.42 4.23
CA GLY A 44 7.02 -10.81 4.28
C GLY A 44 8.19 -11.02 5.25
N LEU A 45 9.19 -10.13 5.19
CA LEU A 45 10.35 -10.17 6.08
C LEU A 45 9.95 -9.99 7.55
N VAL A 46 9.06 -9.05 7.85
CA VAL A 46 8.54 -8.82 9.21
C VAL A 46 7.81 -10.06 9.73
N LEU A 47 6.99 -10.72 8.90
CA LEU A 47 6.27 -11.93 9.29
C LEU A 47 7.23 -13.09 9.58
N LEU A 48 8.26 -13.28 8.76
CA LEU A 48 9.28 -14.31 8.93
C LEU A 48 10.16 -14.04 10.17
N LEU A 49 10.52 -12.79 10.41
CA LEU A 49 11.37 -12.37 11.52
C LEU A 49 10.60 -12.01 12.80
N TRP A 50 9.28 -12.25 12.83
CA TRP A 50 8.42 -11.85 13.95
C TRP A 50 8.94 -12.32 15.32
N ARG A 51 9.47 -13.54 15.39
CA ARG A 51 10.05 -14.10 16.64
C ARG A 51 11.24 -13.29 17.18
N ARG A 52 12.03 -12.67 16.30
CA ARG A 52 13.17 -11.82 16.70
C ARG A 52 12.72 -10.42 17.12
N ILE A 53 11.69 -9.89 16.46
CA ILE A 53 11.19 -8.53 16.67
C ILE A 53 10.52 -8.37 18.05
N ARG A 54 9.89 -9.43 18.59
CA ARG A 54 9.26 -9.47 19.92
C ARG A 54 8.31 -8.28 20.20
N LEU A 55 7.54 -7.83 19.20
CA LEU A 55 6.55 -6.78 19.39
C LEU A 55 5.19 -7.37 19.84
N PRO A 56 4.41 -6.62 20.64
CA PRO A 56 3.06 -7.02 21.00
C PRO A 56 2.16 -7.07 19.75
N VAL A 57 1.53 -8.22 19.50
CA VAL A 57 0.80 -8.50 18.25
C VAL A 57 -0.41 -7.57 18.07
N ARG A 58 -1.19 -7.35 19.13
CA ARG A 58 -2.44 -6.58 19.09
C ARG A 58 -2.26 -5.14 18.60
N PRO A 59 -1.36 -4.30 19.16
CA PRO A 59 -1.19 -2.93 18.70
C PRO A 59 -0.56 -2.86 17.30
N VAL A 60 0.29 -3.82 16.92
CA VAL A 60 0.86 -3.86 15.56
C VAL A 60 -0.23 -4.17 14.54
N LEU A 61 -1.10 -5.14 14.81
CA LEU A 61 -2.20 -5.49 13.94
C LEU A 61 -3.21 -4.33 13.83
N ALA A 62 -3.62 -3.75 14.96
CA ALA A 62 -4.53 -2.61 14.96
C ALA A 62 -3.94 -1.41 14.21
N GLY A 63 -2.67 -1.10 14.45
CA GLY A 63 -1.98 -0.02 13.76
C GLY A 63 -1.81 -0.30 12.27
N SER A 64 -1.49 -1.53 11.86
CA SER A 64 -1.33 -1.85 10.43
C SER A 64 -2.65 -1.75 9.68
N VAL A 65 -3.75 -2.21 10.29
CA VAL A 65 -5.10 -2.09 9.74
C VAL A 65 -5.50 -0.61 9.65
N ALA A 66 -5.25 0.18 10.71
CA ALA A 66 -5.56 1.60 10.71
C ALA A 66 -4.77 2.36 9.63
N ILE A 67 -3.47 2.10 9.50
CA ILE A 67 -2.64 2.68 8.43
C ILE A 67 -3.12 2.19 7.05
N GLY A 68 -3.52 0.93 6.95
CA GLY A 68 -4.19 0.35 5.79
C GLY A 68 -5.36 1.22 5.32
N LEU A 69 -6.32 1.43 6.22
CA LEU A 69 -7.52 2.22 5.95
C LEU A 69 -7.21 3.69 5.65
N VAL A 70 -6.31 4.32 6.41
CA VAL A 70 -5.92 5.72 6.20
C VAL A 70 -5.23 5.90 4.85
N GLY A 71 -4.32 5.00 4.49
CA GLY A 71 -3.65 5.00 3.18
C GLY A 71 -4.64 4.79 2.04
N THR A 72 -5.62 3.91 2.22
CA THR A 72 -6.71 3.72 1.26
C THR A 72 -7.54 5.00 1.09
N VAL A 73 -7.98 5.62 2.18
CA VAL A 73 -8.75 6.88 2.12
C VAL A 73 -7.93 8.01 1.50
N ALA A 74 -6.65 8.14 1.86
CA ALA A 74 -5.77 9.15 1.30
C ALA A 74 -5.59 9.00 -0.22
N GLY A 75 -5.38 7.77 -0.71
CA GLY A 75 -5.28 7.51 -2.14
C GLY A 75 -6.58 7.77 -2.90
N LEU A 76 -7.74 7.50 -2.27
CA LEU A 76 -9.06 7.81 -2.85
C LEU A 76 -9.31 9.32 -2.96
N ILE A 77 -8.75 10.14 -2.08
CA ILE A 77 -8.93 11.61 -2.11
C ILE A 77 -8.15 12.25 -3.25
N VAL A 78 -6.96 11.74 -3.56
CA VAL A 78 -6.16 12.24 -4.67
C VAL A 78 -6.93 12.01 -5.97
N ARG A 79 -6.99 13.03 -6.82
CA ARG A 79 -7.73 13.02 -8.07
C ARG A 79 -6.83 13.55 -9.18
N THR A 80 -6.79 12.85 -10.29
CA THR A 80 -6.13 13.30 -11.51
C THR A 80 -7.20 13.45 -12.59
N VAL A 81 -7.25 14.62 -13.21
CA VAL A 81 -8.14 14.87 -14.35
C VAL A 81 -7.27 15.05 -15.58
N THR A 82 -7.52 14.24 -16.60
CA THR A 82 -6.83 14.28 -17.87
C THR A 82 -7.83 14.65 -18.96
N VAL A 83 -7.49 15.67 -19.75
CA VAL A 83 -8.31 16.11 -20.88
C VAL A 83 -7.64 15.66 -22.17
N GLY A 84 -8.35 14.82 -22.94
CA GLY A 84 -7.91 14.30 -24.23
C GLY A 84 -8.29 15.27 -25.36
N GLY A 85 -7.69 16.46 -25.37
CA GLY A 85 -7.98 17.49 -26.37
C GLY A 85 -9.43 18.01 -26.28
N MET A 86 -10.12 18.15 -27.41
CA MET A 86 -11.51 18.63 -27.45
C MET A 86 -12.56 17.56 -27.16
N PHE A 87 -12.19 16.28 -27.16
CA PHE A 87 -13.15 15.19 -27.27
C PHE A 87 -13.17 14.25 -26.05
N GLY A 88 -12.13 14.27 -25.23
CA GLY A 88 -11.98 13.32 -24.12
C GLY A 88 -11.92 13.99 -22.76
N TRP A 89 -12.66 13.42 -21.81
CA TRP A 89 -12.53 13.77 -20.40
C TRP A 89 -12.38 12.49 -19.57
N PHE A 90 -11.30 12.43 -18.79
CA PHE A 90 -10.98 11.31 -17.92
C PHE A 90 -10.65 11.80 -16.52
N GLU A 91 -11.19 11.13 -15.51
CA GLU A 91 -10.91 11.38 -14.11
C GLU A 91 -10.57 10.06 -13.42
N ASP A 92 -9.37 9.98 -12.86
CA ASP A 92 -8.89 8.83 -12.10
C ASP A 92 -8.57 9.24 -10.66
N ARG A 93 -8.63 8.29 -9.73
CA ARG A 93 -8.11 8.50 -8.37
C ARG A 93 -6.60 8.31 -8.31
N GLY A 94 -5.99 8.87 -7.28
CA GLY A 94 -4.56 8.76 -7.06
C GLY A 94 -4.16 7.36 -6.64
N TRP A 95 -2.84 7.13 -6.67
CA TRP A 95 -2.28 5.83 -6.36
C TRP A 95 -2.66 5.35 -4.94
N PRO A 96 -2.98 4.06 -4.74
CA PRO A 96 -3.00 2.96 -5.71
C PRO A 96 -4.32 2.80 -6.51
N PHE A 97 -5.27 3.73 -6.37
CA PHE A 97 -6.62 3.67 -6.92
C PHE A 97 -6.74 4.17 -8.36
N SER A 98 -5.69 4.14 -9.17
CA SER A 98 -5.73 4.64 -10.55
C SER A 98 -6.65 3.84 -11.48
N TRP A 99 -7.18 2.72 -10.99
CA TRP A 99 -8.21 1.92 -11.64
C TRP A 99 -9.64 2.40 -11.35
N LEU A 100 -9.82 3.17 -10.27
CA LEU A 100 -11.06 3.84 -9.96
C LEU A 100 -11.09 5.11 -10.79
N GLY A 101 -11.65 4.96 -11.98
CA GLY A 101 -11.71 6.00 -12.99
C GLY A 101 -13.10 6.14 -13.57
N ARG A 102 -13.31 7.27 -14.23
CA ARG A 102 -14.46 7.50 -15.10
C ARG A 102 -14.02 8.38 -16.25
N GLY A 103 -14.56 8.12 -17.41
CA GLY A 103 -14.29 8.94 -18.58
C GLY A 103 -15.29 8.68 -19.67
N ALA A 104 -15.37 9.61 -20.59
CA ALA A 104 -16.17 9.47 -21.79
C ALA A 104 -15.53 10.26 -22.93
N LEU A 105 -15.98 9.95 -24.14
CA LEU A 105 -15.64 10.63 -25.38
C LEU A 105 -16.91 11.25 -25.95
N ALA A 106 -16.84 12.51 -26.34
CA ALA A 106 -17.94 13.22 -27.00
C ALA A 106 -17.40 14.33 -27.91
N ASP A 107 -18.28 14.97 -28.68
CA ASP A 107 -17.91 16.04 -29.62
C ASP A 107 -17.41 17.33 -28.94
N SER A 108 -17.64 17.44 -27.63
CA SER A 108 -17.10 18.51 -26.78
C SER A 108 -16.69 17.98 -25.40
N VAL A 109 -15.70 18.61 -24.78
CA VAL A 109 -15.22 18.25 -23.44
C VAL A 109 -16.34 18.36 -22.39
N ASP A 110 -17.23 19.35 -22.51
CA ASP A 110 -18.34 19.52 -21.56
C ASP A 110 -19.40 18.42 -21.70
N GLU A 111 -19.63 17.91 -22.91
CA GLU A 111 -20.51 16.77 -23.13
C GLU A 111 -19.86 15.47 -22.66
N ALA A 112 -18.57 15.27 -22.94
CA ALA A 112 -17.79 14.14 -22.45
C ALA A 112 -17.80 14.11 -20.92
N ARG A 113 -17.62 15.26 -20.27
CA ARG A 113 -17.71 15.38 -18.81
C ARG A 113 -19.11 15.00 -18.29
N ARG A 114 -20.18 15.50 -18.91
CA ARG A 114 -21.56 15.18 -18.49
C ARG A 114 -21.85 13.68 -18.61
N GLN A 115 -21.45 13.07 -19.72
CA GLN A 115 -21.58 11.62 -19.93
C GLN A 115 -20.76 10.82 -18.91
N ALA A 116 -19.52 11.21 -18.63
CA ALA A 116 -18.67 10.56 -17.63
C ALA A 116 -19.24 10.69 -16.21
N LEU A 117 -19.86 11.82 -15.86
CA LEU A 117 -20.56 11.99 -14.58
C LEU A 117 -21.79 11.08 -14.48
N ALA A 118 -22.57 10.96 -15.56
CA ALA A 118 -23.76 10.13 -15.62
C ALA A 118 -23.44 8.62 -15.60
N GLY A 119 -22.32 8.21 -16.22
CA GLY A 119 -21.83 6.83 -16.23
C GLY A 119 -21.32 6.33 -14.88
N GLY A 120 -21.12 7.21 -13.90
CA GLY A 120 -20.67 6.85 -12.56
C GLY A 120 -19.20 6.44 -12.50
N TRP A 121 -18.83 5.76 -11.41
CA TRP A 121 -17.47 5.26 -11.19
C TRP A 121 -17.40 3.76 -11.49
N GLY A 122 -16.39 3.34 -12.24
CA GLY A 122 -16.06 1.92 -12.37
C GLY A 122 -15.36 1.43 -11.11
N VAL A 123 -16.01 0.55 -10.33
CA VAL A 123 -15.42 -0.01 -9.10
C VAL A 123 -14.93 -1.44 -9.34
N ASP A 124 -13.62 -1.65 -9.21
CA ASP A 124 -13.00 -2.98 -9.17
C ASP A 124 -12.71 -3.39 -7.71
N LEU A 125 -13.57 -4.24 -7.15
CA LEU A 125 -13.46 -4.70 -5.76
C LEU A 125 -12.19 -5.53 -5.51
N PHE A 126 -11.67 -6.24 -6.52
CA PHE A 126 -10.46 -7.03 -6.36
C PHE A 126 -9.25 -6.09 -6.19
N ARG A 127 -9.18 -5.03 -7.00
CA ARG A 127 -8.11 -4.03 -6.86
C ARG A 127 -8.23 -3.26 -5.56
N LEU A 128 -9.43 -2.93 -5.10
CA LEU A 128 -9.65 -2.35 -3.77
C LEU A 128 -9.06 -3.24 -2.66
N ALA A 129 -9.27 -4.55 -2.73
CA ALA A 129 -8.72 -5.49 -1.75
C ALA A 129 -7.19 -5.52 -1.80
N VAL A 130 -6.60 -5.52 -3.01
CA VAL A 130 -5.14 -5.44 -3.18
C VAL A 130 -4.58 -4.16 -2.55
N ASP A 131 -5.24 -3.03 -2.76
CA ASP A 131 -4.81 -1.73 -2.24
C ASP A 131 -4.82 -1.68 -0.71
N VAL A 132 -5.88 -2.18 -0.08
CA VAL A 132 -5.97 -2.32 1.38
C VAL A 132 -4.86 -3.21 1.92
N VAL A 133 -4.55 -4.31 1.22
CA VAL A 133 -3.47 -5.23 1.62
C VAL A 133 -2.10 -4.55 1.51
N VAL A 134 -1.83 -3.84 0.41
CA VAL A 134 -0.57 -3.12 0.21
C VAL A 134 -0.36 -2.09 1.32
N TRP A 135 -1.36 -1.26 1.62
CA TRP A 135 -1.25 -0.27 2.69
C TRP A 135 -1.14 -0.89 4.08
N SER A 136 -1.80 -2.03 4.32
CA SER A 136 -1.66 -2.77 5.57
C SER A 136 -0.24 -3.30 5.76
N TYR A 137 0.40 -3.81 4.71
CA TYR A 137 1.80 -4.23 4.76
C TYR A 137 2.76 -3.05 4.98
N THR A 138 2.52 -1.92 4.32
CA THR A 138 3.27 -0.69 4.56
C THR A 138 3.17 -0.26 6.02
N GLY A 139 1.96 -0.25 6.59
CA GLY A 139 1.75 0.07 8.00
C GLY A 139 2.45 -0.89 8.95
N LEU A 140 2.38 -2.19 8.66
CA LEU A 140 3.11 -3.22 9.42
C LEU A 140 4.62 -2.94 9.44
N VAL A 141 5.21 -2.66 8.28
CA VAL A 141 6.64 -2.34 8.15
C VAL A 141 6.99 -1.09 8.93
N LEU A 142 6.22 -0.01 8.78
CA LEU A 142 6.47 1.26 9.47
C LEU A 142 6.43 1.10 10.99
N ILE A 143 5.43 0.41 11.53
CA ILE A 143 5.30 0.17 12.97
C ILE A 143 6.49 -0.66 13.48
N CYS A 144 6.91 -1.69 12.74
CA CYS A 144 8.06 -2.49 13.11
C CYS A 144 9.35 -1.69 13.11
N VAL A 145 9.60 -0.90 12.06
CA VAL A 145 10.79 -0.03 11.97
C VAL A 145 10.79 1.00 13.09
N PHE A 146 9.65 1.64 13.36
CA PHE A 146 9.50 2.60 14.44
C PHE A 146 9.78 1.95 15.81
N GLY A 147 9.19 0.78 16.08
CA GLY A 147 9.42 0.05 17.32
C GLY A 147 10.89 -0.34 17.52
N LEU A 148 11.58 -0.76 16.46
CA LEU A 148 13.01 -1.06 16.49
C LEU A 148 13.86 0.20 16.71
N ALA A 149 13.53 1.31 16.05
CA ALA A 149 14.23 2.59 16.21
C ALA A 149 14.09 3.14 17.63
N VAL A 150 12.89 3.07 18.23
CA VAL A 150 12.66 3.47 19.63
C VAL A 150 13.47 2.59 20.59
N ARG A 151 13.51 1.27 20.36
CA ARG A 151 14.33 0.35 21.19
C ARG A 151 15.82 0.65 21.06
N ALA A 152 16.32 0.86 19.85
CA ALA A 152 17.72 1.21 19.60
C ALA A 152 18.10 2.53 20.27
N ARG A 153 17.24 3.55 20.19
CA ARG A 153 17.45 4.84 20.88
C ARG A 153 17.48 4.69 22.40
N LYS A 154 16.59 3.87 22.98
CA LYS A 154 16.61 3.59 24.43
C LYS A 154 17.87 2.87 24.86
N ALA A 155 18.32 1.87 24.10
CA ALA A 155 19.57 1.15 24.38
C ALA A 155 20.80 2.07 24.33
N ARG A 156 20.82 3.05 23.41
CA ARG A 156 21.90 4.06 23.32
C ARG A 156 21.86 5.11 24.44
N ARG A 157 20.73 5.34 25.10
CA ARG A 157 20.57 6.30 26.21
C ARG A 157 20.76 5.67 27.60
N ALA A 158 20.77 4.35 27.70
CA ALA A 158 20.98 3.62 28.95
C ALA A 158 22.45 3.44 29.42
N PRO A 159 23.53 3.70 28.64
CA PRO A 159 24.89 3.44 29.13
C PRO A 159 25.41 4.50 30.12
N GLU A 160 24.79 5.68 30.24
CA GLU A 160 25.30 6.79 31.07
C GLU A 160 24.83 6.77 32.55
N ARG A 161 24.11 5.74 33.02
CA ARG A 161 23.63 5.66 34.42
C ARG A 161 24.33 4.59 35.26
N ALA A 162 25.45 4.08 34.75
CA ALA A 162 26.29 3.10 35.45
C ALA A 162 27.69 3.68 35.64
N GLU A 163 27.77 4.83 36.30
CA GLU A 163 28.97 5.34 36.97
C GLU A 163 28.59 5.70 38.41
#